data_AF-A0AAJ2NZA8-F1
#
_entry.id   AF-A0AAJ2NZA8-F1
#
_cell.length_a   1.000
_cell.length_b   1.000
_cell.length_c   1.000
_cell.angle_alpha   90.00
_cell.angle_beta   90.00
_cell.angle_gamma   90.00
#
_symmetry.space_group_name_H-M   'P 1'
#
loop_
_entity.id
_entity.type
_entity.pdbx_description
1 polymer ?
#
loop_
_entity_poly.entity_id
_entity_poly.type
_entity_poly.pdbx_seq_one_letter_code
_entity_poly.pdbx_strand_id
1 'polypeptide(L)'
;MYLRQTKRTNRDGSTVSYLQLAHNERHPDTGVPRAKVIHNFGRAEQVDRKGLERLVSSISRFLTPEQATAAVAGGDVEILDSRRLGGAWTLDQMWQRLG
;
A
#
# COMPACT_ATOMS: atom_id res chain seq x y z
N MET A 1 -5.51 6.73 6.76
CA MET A 1 -4.54 6.26 7.78
C MET A 1 -3.32 5.72 7.05
N TYR A 2 -2.15 5.63 7.67
CA TYR A 2 -0.93 5.13 7.03
C TYR A 2 0.02 4.52 8.06
N LEU A 3 0.90 3.62 7.60
CA LEU A 3 2.01 3.13 8.41
C LEU A 3 3.20 4.07 8.32
N ARG A 4 3.85 4.36 9.44
CA ARG A 4 5.10 5.13 9.50
C ARG A 4 6.13 4.43 10.38
N GLN A 5 7.40 4.67 10.09
CA GLN A 5 8.50 4.32 10.98
C GLN A 5 9.03 5.57 11.68
N THR A 6 9.20 5.50 13.00
CA THR A 6 9.80 6.57 13.81
C THR A 6 11.05 6.05 14.50
N LYS A 7 12.14 6.81 14.43
CA LYS A 7 13.41 6.44 15.07
C LYS A 7 13.52 7.06 16.46
N ARG A 8 14.08 6.31 17.40
CA ARG A 8 14.48 6.79 18.74
C ARG A 8 15.94 6.44 18.97
N THR A 9 16.72 7.44 19.33
CA THR A 9 18.12 7.25 19.77
C THR A 9 18.15 7.07 21.29
N ASN A 10 18.80 6.01 21.75
CA ASN A 10 18.99 5.72 23.17
C ASN A 10 20.22 6.46 23.72
N ARG A 11 20.37 6.47 25.04
CA ARG A 11 21.50 7.13 25.72
C ARG A 11 22.86 6.49 25.38
N ASP A 12 22.86 5.20 25.03
CA ASP A 12 24.04 4.44 24.60
C ASP A 12 24.42 4.67 23.12
N GLY A 13 23.69 5.54 22.39
CA GLY A 13 23.92 5.82 20.98
C GLY A 13 23.23 4.84 20.02
N SER A 14 22.63 3.76 20.51
CA SER A 14 21.87 2.82 19.67
C SER A 14 20.58 3.49 19.14
N THR A 15 20.18 3.16 17.91
CA THR A 15 18.95 3.65 17.29
C THR A 15 17.94 2.52 17.12
N VAL A 16 16.72 2.72 17.61
CA VAL A 16 15.60 1.77 17.48
C VAL A 16 14.50 2.41 16.63
N SER A 17 13.95 1.65 15.68
CA SER A 17 12.82 2.12 14.85
C SER A 17 11.53 1.47 15.35
N TYR A 18 10.43 2.21 15.35
CA TYR A 18 9.10 1.73 15.72
C TYR A 18 8.14 1.83 14.53
N LEU A 19 7.32 0.81 14.32
CA LEU A 19 6.28 0.83 13.29
C LEU A 19 4.94 1.25 13.90
N GLN A 20 4.25 2.21 13.30
CA GLN A 20 3.03 2.80 13.83
C GLN A 20 1.96 2.97 12.76
N LEU A 21 0.70 2.69 13.11
CA LEU A 21 -0.47 3.15 12.36
C LEU A 21 -0.82 4.57 12.81
N ALA A 22 -0.87 5.50 11.86
CA ALA A 22 -1.13 6.90 12.13
C ALA A 22 -2.27 7.46 11.26
N HIS A 23 -2.87 8.54 11.76
CA HIS A 23 -3.81 9.38 11.02
C HIS A 23 -3.45 10.85 11.25
N ASN A 24 -3.46 11.63 10.17
CA ASN A 24 -3.23 13.07 10.29
C ASN A 24 -4.53 13.75 10.67
N GLU A 25 -4.51 14.47 11.79
CA GLU A 25 -5.61 15.31 12.25
C GLU A 25 -5.13 16.77 12.29
N ARG A 26 -6.04 17.73 12.07
CA ARG A 26 -5.76 19.16 12.25
C ARG A 26 -5.75 19.45 13.75
N HIS A 27 -4.69 20.08 14.26
CA HIS A 27 -4.67 20.55 15.64
C HIS A 27 -5.76 21.61 15.83
N PRO A 28 -6.61 21.52 16.88
CA PRO A 28 -7.77 22.40 17.03
C PRO A 28 -7.37 23.87 17.17
N ASP A 29 -6.33 24.17 17.94
CA ASP A 29 -5.93 25.57 18.19
C ASP A 29 -5.00 26.15 17.11
N THR A 30 -3.99 25.38 16.68
CA THR A 30 -2.96 25.88 15.75
C THR A 30 -3.30 25.64 14.28
N GLY A 31 -4.29 24.79 13.98
CA GLY A 31 -4.65 24.39 12.63
C GLY A 31 -3.57 23.57 11.90
N VAL A 32 -2.42 23.30 12.51
CA VAL A 32 -1.32 22.56 11.86
C VAL A 32 -1.67 21.07 11.79
N PRO A 33 -1.48 20.40 10.64
CA PRO A 33 -1.62 18.95 10.55
C PRO A 33 -0.64 18.24 11.49
N ARG A 34 -1.15 17.37 12.37
CA ARG A 34 -0.34 16.52 13.24
C ARG A 34 -0.70 15.05 13.05
N ALA A 35 0.33 14.22 13.02
CA ALA A 35 0.15 12.78 12.94
C ALA A 35 -0.17 12.20 14.32
N LYS A 36 -1.41 11.76 14.50
CA LYS A 36 -1.88 11.03 15.69
C LYS A 36 -1.61 9.55 15.51
N VAL A 37 -0.94 8.96 16.50
CA VAL A 37 -0.68 7.51 16.53
C VAL A 37 -1.94 6.80 17.01
N ILE A 38 -2.49 5.93 16.18
CA ILE A 38 -3.64 5.09 16.52
C ILE A 38 -3.15 3.81 17.20
N HIS A 39 -2.10 3.19 16.64
CA HIS A 39 -1.55 1.95 17.17
C HIS A 39 -0.03 1.89 16.94
N ASN A 40 0.69 1.35 17.92
CA ASN A 40 2.13 1.09 17.83
C ASN A 40 2.34 -0.43 17.77
N PHE A 41 2.88 -0.92 16.64
CA PHE A 41 3.17 -2.35 16.44
C PHE A 41 4.45 -2.81 17.15
N GLY A 42 5.16 -1.90 17.81
CA GLY A 42 6.42 -2.17 18.49
C GLY A 42 7.63 -1.86 17.60
N ARG A 43 8.76 -2.47 17.95
CA ARG A 43 10.03 -2.27 17.24
C ARG A 43 9.95 -2.85 15.84
N ALA A 44 10.34 -2.08 14.83
CA ALA A 44 10.16 -2.41 13.42
C ALA A 44 10.82 -3.74 13.02
N GLU A 45 11.94 -4.07 13.67
CA GLU A 45 12.67 -5.33 13.50
C GLU A 45 11.99 -6.55 14.15
N GLN A 46 11.06 -6.33 15.10
CA GLN A 46 10.34 -7.39 15.83
C GLN A 46 8.88 -7.54 15.38
N VAL A 47 8.40 -6.71 14.45
CA VAL A 47 7.01 -6.76 13.99
C VAL A 47 6.72 -8.09 13.28
N ASP A 48 5.63 -8.75 13.70
CA ASP A 48 5.10 -9.95 13.03
C ASP A 48 4.62 -9.61 11.60
N ARG A 49 5.43 -10.00 10.60
CA ARG A 49 5.11 -9.81 9.18
C ARG A 49 3.88 -10.59 8.74
N LYS A 50 3.67 -11.80 9.26
CA LYS A 50 2.45 -12.59 8.97
C LYS A 50 1.22 -11.93 9.58
N GLY A 51 1.37 -11.25 10.72
CA GLY A 51 0.35 -10.41 11.32
C GLY A 51 -0.07 -9.26 10.42
N LEU A 52 0.89 -8.58 9.79
CA LEU A 52 0.62 -7.52 8.82
C LEU A 52 -0.08 -8.05 7.55
N GLU A 53 0.32 -9.21 7.03
CA GLU A 53 -0.35 -9.86 5.90
C GLU A 53 -1.83 -10.16 6.21
N ARG A 54 -2.10 -10.68 7.41
CA ARG A 54 -3.47 -10.91 7.88
C ARG A 54 -4.25 -9.60 8.00
N LEU A 55 -3.61 -8.53 8.48
CA LEU A 55 -4.23 -7.21 8.55
C LEU A 55 -4.61 -6.69 7.17
N VAL A 56 -3.71 -6.79 6.19
CA VAL A 56 -3.98 -6.42 4.80
C VAL A 56 -5.16 -7.24 4.25
N SER A 57 -5.14 -8.56 4.41
CA SER A 57 -6.25 -9.42 3.98
C SER A 57 -7.58 -9.03 4.63
N SER A 58 -7.56 -8.71 5.93
CA SER A 58 -8.76 -8.27 6.66
C SER A 58 -9.30 -6.95 6.12
N ILE A 59 -8.44 -5.96 5.87
CA ILE A 59 -8.83 -4.65 5.31
C ILE A 59 -9.39 -4.82 3.89
N SER A 60 -8.72 -5.62 3.05
CA SER A 60 -9.14 -5.83 1.66
C SER A 60 -10.53 -6.46 1.52
N ARG A 61 -11.03 -7.18 2.54
CA ARG A 61 -12.41 -7.73 2.54
C ARG A 61 -13.49 -6.65 2.54
N PHE A 62 -13.15 -5.42 2.95
CA PHE A 62 -14.06 -4.28 2.97
C PHE A 62 -13.96 -3.42 1.70
N LEU A 63 -13.14 -3.83 0.73
CA LEU A 63 -12.97 -3.16 -0.56
C LEU A 63 -13.66 -3.98 -1.66
N THR A 64 -14.15 -3.32 -2.70
CA THR A 64 -14.53 -4.04 -3.93
C THR A 64 -13.28 -4.63 -4.60
N PRO A 65 -13.41 -5.65 -5.47
CA PRO A 65 -12.27 -6.21 -6.18
C PRO A 65 -11.46 -5.16 -6.95
N GLU A 66 -12.13 -4.17 -7.54
CA GLU A 66 -11.50 -3.07 -8.27
C GLU A 66 -10.71 -2.16 -7.31
N GLN A 67 -11.29 -1.82 -6.16
CA GLN A 67 -10.66 -1.00 -5.12
C GLN A 67 -9.45 -1.70 -4.48
N ALA A 68 -9.56 -3.00 -4.19
CA ALA A 68 -8.47 -3.80 -3.64
C ALA A 68 -7.31 -3.89 -4.63
N THR A 69 -7.60 -4.06 -5.92
CA THR A 69 -6.59 -4.09 -6.99
C THR A 69 -5.90 -2.73 -7.12
N ALA A 70 -6.66 -1.63 -7.14
CA ALA A 70 -6.11 -0.28 -7.20
C ALA A 70 -5.23 0.04 -5.97
N ALA A 71 -5.58 -0.44 -4.77
CA ALA A 71 -4.81 -0.21 -3.56
C ALA A 71 -3.43 -0.89 -3.56
N VAL A 72 -3.26 -1.99 -4.30
CA VAL A 72 -2.00 -2.76 -4.37
C VAL A 72 -1.13 -2.32 -5.55
N ALA A 73 -1.73 -1.75 -6.61
CA ALA A 73 -1.04 -1.39 -7.85
C ALA A 73 0.08 -0.35 -7.70
N GLY A 74 0.24 0.28 -6.52
CA GLY A 74 1.45 1.04 -6.18
C GLY A 74 1.71 2.18 -7.17
N GLY A 75 0.66 2.93 -7.50
CA GLY A 75 0.69 3.99 -8.50
C GLY A 75 -0.66 4.08 -9.19
N ASP A 76 -1.01 5.26 -9.70
CA ASP A 76 -2.18 5.45 -10.56
C ASP A 76 -1.97 4.67 -11.86
N VAL A 77 -2.26 3.37 -11.84
CA VAL A 77 -2.41 2.60 -13.07
C VAL A 77 -3.81 2.92 -13.60
N GLU A 78 -3.88 3.97 -14.40
CA GLU A 78 -5.08 4.35 -15.14
C GLU A 78 -5.21 3.44 -16.37
N ILE A 79 -6.30 2.66 -16.43
CA ILE A 79 -6.66 1.93 -17.65
C ILE A 79 -7.24 2.97 -18.62
N LEU A 80 -6.41 3.47 -19.53
CA LEU A 80 -6.79 4.51 -20.50
C LEU A 80 -7.74 3.98 -21.59
N ASP A 81 -7.55 2.74 -22.04
CA ASP A 81 -8.37 2.10 -23.08
C ASP A 81 -8.20 0.57 -23.01
N SER A 82 -9.21 -0.17 -23.48
CA SER A 82 -9.17 -1.62 -23.63
C SER A 82 -9.65 -1.98 -25.02
N ARG A 83 -8.74 -2.48 -25.86
CA ARG A 83 -9.04 -2.87 -27.25
C ARG A 83 -9.08 -4.38 -27.39
N ARG A 84 -10.04 -4.88 -28.17
CA ARG A 84 -10.15 -6.30 -28.50
C ARG A 84 -9.01 -6.70 -29.44
N LEU A 85 -7.91 -7.17 -28.87
CA LEU A 85 -6.76 -7.64 -29.65
C LEU A 85 -6.98 -9.02 -30.29
N GLY A 86 -7.99 -9.78 -29.81
CA GLY A 86 -8.17 -11.19 -30.20
C GLY A 86 -8.22 -11.41 -31.72
N GLY A 87 -9.07 -10.68 -32.44
CA GLY A 87 -9.20 -10.85 -33.90
C GLY A 87 -7.97 -10.43 -34.68
N ALA A 88 -7.40 -9.26 -34.35
CA ALA A 88 -6.19 -8.74 -35.01
C ALA A 88 -4.98 -9.65 -34.75
N TRP A 89 -4.84 -10.15 -33.53
CA TRP A 89 -3.79 -11.09 -33.15
C TRP A 89 -3.97 -12.44 -33.84
N THR A 90 -5.18 -13.00 -33.91
CA THR A 90 -5.42 -14.24 -34.64
C THR A 90 -5.07 -14.12 -36.11
N LEU A 91 -5.43 -13.02 -36.77
CA LEU A 91 -5.06 -12.77 -38.17
C LEU A 91 -3.54 -12.62 -38.36
N ASP A 92 -2.86 -11.87 -37.49
CA ASP A 92 -1.40 -11.74 -37.51
C ASP A 92 -0.70 -13.10 -37.33
N GLN A 93 -1.18 -13.92 -36.39
CA GLN A 93 -0.64 -15.25 -36.16
C GLN A 93 -0.93 -16.23 -37.30
N MET A 94 -2.08 -16.08 -37.99
CA MET A 94 -2.35 -16.85 -39.21
C MET A 94 -1.45 -16.40 -40.36
N TRP A 95 -1.24 -15.10 -40.53
CA TRP A 95 -0.35 -14.54 -41.53
C TRP A 95 1.09 -15.01 -41.32
N GLN A 96 1.64 -14.91 -40.10
CA GLN A 96 2.98 -15.44 -39.78
C GLN A 96 3.12 -16.95 -40.03
N ARG A 97 2.04 -17.72 -39.90
CA ARG A 97 2.04 -19.17 -40.17
C ARG A 97 1.90 -19.52 -41.64
N LEU A 98 1.22 -18.69 -42.42
CA LEU A 98 0.81 -19.01 -43.80
C LEU A 98 1.58 -18.22 -44.87
N GLY A 99 2.19 -17.08 -44.53
CA GLY A 99 2.96 -16.22 -45.42
C GLY A 99 2.25 -14.90 -45.70
#